data_AF-A0A2C9LD85-F1
#
_entry.id   AF-A0A2C9LD85-F1
#
_cell.length_a   1.000
_cell.length_b   1.000
_cell.length_c   1.000
_cell.angle_alpha   90.00
_cell.angle_beta   90.00
_cell.angle_gamma   90.00
#
_symmetry.space_group_name_H-M   'P 1'
#
loop_
_entity.id
_entity.type
_entity.pdbx_description
1 polymer ?
#
loop_
_entity_poly.entity_id
_entity_poly.type
_entity_poly.pdbx_seq_one_letter_code
_entity_poly.pdbx_strand_id
1 'polypeptide(L)'
;MPKPEKLHKQHKVELNLESSVPCKLSEPIADLVTEMSSVAMLQASIEDIGLNETFMPFGRMKRETLLEARRILTDISELIDKVIKLRNHLTQDVHAEYQANCEEIVKLTNEYYHLIPIYGFENETIQPISEKKMLREHTKLLANLMDLQVASNILLGANLRQAEINPLDYIYGSLDCRIQPMLEEDPETQLILTNIHASGNHVFFNCHFIYLLMTKE
;
A
#
# COMPACT_ATOMS: atom_id res chain seq x y z
N MET A 1 25.23 29.05 -9.80
CA MET A 1 24.15 28.09 -10.09
C MET A 1 24.66 26.70 -9.78
N PRO A 2 24.07 25.95 -8.83
CA PRO A 2 24.40 24.53 -8.69
C PRO A 2 24.00 23.82 -9.98
N LYS A 3 24.86 22.95 -10.48
CA LYS A 3 24.59 22.15 -11.69
C LYS A 3 23.40 21.22 -11.41
N PRO A 4 22.48 21.01 -12.36
CA PRO A 4 21.43 20.00 -12.18
C PRO A 4 22.12 18.64 -11.99
N GLU A 5 21.93 18.04 -10.82
CA GLU A 5 22.31 16.65 -10.58
C GLU A 5 21.63 15.79 -11.64
N LYS A 6 22.43 14.91 -12.26
CA LYS A 6 21.92 13.98 -13.27
C LYS A 6 20.92 13.05 -12.59
N LEU A 7 19.62 13.31 -12.82
CA LEU A 7 18.53 12.42 -12.47
C LEU A 7 18.80 11.05 -13.08
N HIS A 8 19.19 10.10 -12.22
CA HIS A 8 19.30 8.70 -12.61
C HIS A 8 17.87 8.18 -12.80
N LYS A 9 17.34 8.31 -14.02
CA LYS A 9 16.07 7.69 -14.41
C LYS A 9 16.19 6.19 -14.18
N GLN A 10 15.56 5.71 -13.11
CA GLN A 10 15.51 4.29 -12.82
C GLN A 10 14.66 3.63 -13.91
N HIS A 11 15.21 2.61 -14.58
CA HIS A 11 14.48 1.88 -15.62
C HIS A 11 13.25 1.19 -15.02
N LYS A 12 12.09 1.43 -15.64
CA LYS A 12 10.82 0.75 -15.34
C LYS A 12 11.01 -0.76 -15.53
N VAL A 13 10.55 -1.58 -14.58
CA VAL A 13 10.60 -3.03 -14.72
C VAL A 13 9.41 -3.47 -15.56
N GLU A 14 9.69 -4.11 -16.70
CA GLU A 14 8.65 -4.71 -17.54
C GLU A 14 8.24 -6.06 -16.93
N LEU A 15 7.02 -6.13 -16.42
CA LEU A 15 6.42 -7.36 -15.90
C LEU A 15 5.63 -8.02 -17.02
N ASN A 16 6.14 -9.13 -17.53
CA ASN A 16 5.38 -10.04 -18.40
C ASN A 16 5.01 -11.30 -17.60
N LEU A 17 3.72 -11.64 -17.55
CA LEU A 17 3.21 -12.83 -16.87
C LEU A 17 2.79 -13.93 -17.86
N GLU A 18 3.07 -13.75 -19.15
CA GLU A 18 2.87 -14.77 -20.17
C GLU A 18 3.89 -15.90 -19.98
N SER A 19 3.41 -17.15 -19.99
CA SER A 19 4.26 -18.33 -19.85
C SER A 19 3.79 -19.45 -20.76
N SER A 20 4.76 -20.22 -21.27
CA SER A 20 4.51 -21.46 -22.00
C SER A 20 4.18 -22.65 -21.09
N VAL A 21 4.33 -22.49 -19.77
CA VAL A 21 4.02 -23.53 -18.78
C VAL A 21 2.51 -23.52 -18.51
N PRO A 22 1.81 -24.68 -18.58
CA PRO A 22 0.38 -24.74 -18.32
C PRO A 22 0.05 -24.42 -16.85
N CYS A 23 -1.01 -23.65 -16.64
CA CYS A 23 -1.56 -23.34 -15.32
C CYS A 23 -2.25 -24.57 -14.71
N LYS A 24 -2.09 -24.76 -13.39
CA LYS A 24 -2.70 -25.89 -12.65
C LYS A 24 -3.94 -25.48 -11.86
N LEU A 25 -4.22 -24.19 -11.74
CA LEU A 25 -5.41 -23.66 -11.06
C LEU A 25 -6.68 -23.99 -11.85
N SER A 26 -7.79 -24.14 -11.14
CA SER A 26 -9.11 -24.17 -11.78
C SER A 26 -9.43 -22.79 -12.36
N GLU A 27 -10.25 -22.76 -13.42
CA GLU A 27 -10.62 -21.52 -14.12
C GLU A 27 -11.12 -20.40 -13.18
N PRO A 28 -12.03 -20.64 -12.20
CA PRO A 28 -12.50 -19.57 -11.31
C PRO A 28 -11.41 -19.00 -10.39
N ILE A 29 -10.37 -19.79 -10.08
CA ILE A 29 -9.24 -19.35 -9.26
C ILE A 29 -8.20 -18.65 -10.15
N ALA A 30 -7.96 -19.17 -11.35
CA ALA A 30 -7.07 -18.55 -12.33
C ALA A 30 -7.55 -17.14 -12.71
N ASP A 31 -8.85 -16.96 -12.93
CA ASP A 31 -9.45 -15.66 -13.24
C ASP A 31 -9.28 -14.67 -12.08
N LEU A 32 -9.59 -15.11 -10.84
CA LEU A 32 -9.41 -14.30 -9.64
C LEU A 32 -7.94 -13.87 -9.47
N VAL A 33 -7.00 -14.81 -9.61
CA VAL A 33 -5.55 -14.52 -9.47
C VAL A 33 -5.09 -13.60 -10.59
N THR A 34 -5.61 -13.74 -11.80
CA THR A 34 -5.32 -12.85 -12.94
C THR A 34 -5.80 -11.43 -12.65
N GLU A 35 -7.01 -11.26 -12.15
CA GLU A 35 -7.57 -9.96 -11.79
C GLU A 35 -6.75 -9.29 -10.67
N MET A 36 -6.46 -10.03 -9.60
CA MET A 36 -5.65 -9.55 -8.46
C MET A 36 -4.21 -9.20 -8.84
N SER A 37 -3.65 -9.85 -9.88
CA SER A 37 -2.27 -9.64 -10.35
C SER A 37 -2.15 -8.67 -11.53
N SER A 38 -3.23 -7.97 -11.87
CA SER A 38 -3.24 -7.01 -12.96
C SER A 38 -2.21 -5.89 -12.73
N VAL A 39 -1.12 -5.93 -13.50
CA VAL A 39 -0.03 -4.95 -13.43
C VAL A 39 -0.55 -3.55 -13.73
N ALA A 40 -1.50 -3.41 -14.66
CA ALA A 40 -2.10 -2.12 -15.01
C ALA A 40 -2.88 -1.52 -13.83
N MET A 41 -3.67 -2.32 -13.12
CA MET A 41 -4.44 -1.86 -11.96
C MET A 41 -3.52 -1.49 -10.79
N LEU A 42 -2.44 -2.25 -10.58
CA LEU A 42 -1.46 -1.96 -9.54
C LEU A 42 -0.66 -0.69 -9.85
N GLN A 43 -0.33 -0.44 -11.13
CA GLN A 43 0.31 0.81 -11.56
C GLN A 43 -0.63 2.01 -11.40
N ALA A 44 -1.89 1.90 -11.82
CA ALA A 44 -2.89 2.95 -11.62
C ALA A 44 -3.10 3.27 -10.13
N SER A 45 -3.07 2.26 -9.26
CA SER A 45 -3.18 2.45 -7.82
C SER A 45 -2.02 3.28 -7.23
N ILE A 46 -0.82 3.22 -7.81
CA ILE A 46 0.33 4.04 -7.38
C ILE A 46 0.13 5.50 -7.76
N GLU A 47 -0.40 5.74 -8.97
CA GLU A 47 -0.74 7.08 -9.45
C GLU A 47 -1.82 7.73 -8.57
N ASP A 48 -2.87 6.97 -8.22
CA ASP A 48 -3.96 7.42 -7.33
C ASP A 48 -3.47 7.78 -5.91
N ILE A 49 -2.40 7.13 -5.44
CA ILE A 49 -1.78 7.43 -4.15
C ILE A 49 -0.96 8.74 -4.21
N GLY A 50 -0.75 9.31 -5.40
CA GLY A 50 -0.02 10.57 -5.59
C GLY A 50 1.49 10.41 -5.52
N LEU A 51 2.00 9.22 -5.80
CA LEU A 51 3.43 8.91 -5.81
C LEU A 51 4.02 9.11 -7.19
N ASN A 52 5.25 9.60 -7.22
CA ASN A 52 5.95 9.82 -8.47
C ASN A 52 6.68 8.53 -8.91
N GLU A 53 6.17 7.86 -9.96
CA GLU A 53 6.79 6.66 -10.55
C GLU A 53 8.23 6.91 -11.03
N THR A 54 8.62 8.17 -11.31
CA THR A 54 10.00 8.55 -11.66
C THR A 54 10.95 8.42 -10.47
N PHE A 55 10.50 8.76 -9.27
CA PHE A 55 11.32 8.72 -8.06
C PHE A 55 11.16 7.40 -7.31
N MET A 56 9.99 6.77 -7.37
CA MET A 56 9.66 5.52 -6.71
C MET A 56 8.95 4.56 -7.68
N PRO A 57 9.70 3.94 -8.61
CA PRO A 57 9.10 3.04 -9.59
C PRO A 57 8.64 1.73 -8.95
N PHE A 58 7.56 1.18 -9.49
CA PHE A 58 7.03 -0.13 -9.14
C PHE A 58 8.13 -1.20 -9.28
N GLY A 59 8.30 -2.05 -8.25
CA GLY A 59 9.31 -3.11 -8.22
C GLY A 59 10.67 -2.71 -7.65
N ARG A 60 10.87 -1.45 -7.25
CA ARG A 60 12.13 -1.00 -6.61
C ARG A 60 11.96 -0.36 -5.23
N MET A 61 10.76 -0.46 -4.66
CA MET A 61 10.48 -0.02 -3.31
C MET A 61 11.15 -0.94 -2.29
N LYS A 62 12.10 -0.41 -1.52
CA LYS A 62 12.80 -1.17 -0.48
C LYS A 62 11.95 -1.26 0.77
N ARG A 63 11.79 -2.48 1.29
CA ARG A 63 11.05 -2.74 2.53
C ARG A 63 11.64 -1.95 3.71
N GLU A 64 12.97 -1.85 3.77
CA GLU A 64 13.68 -1.14 4.83
C GLU A 64 13.31 0.35 4.87
N THR A 65 13.21 0.99 3.70
CA THR A 65 12.81 2.39 3.57
C THR A 65 11.39 2.63 4.06
N LEU A 66 10.44 1.73 3.73
CA LEU A 66 9.05 1.84 4.18
C LEU A 66 8.92 1.61 5.70
N LEU A 67 9.69 0.67 6.25
CA LEU A 67 9.73 0.42 7.70
C LEU A 67 10.30 1.60 8.46
N GLU A 68 11.34 2.24 7.93
CA GLU A 68 11.92 3.45 8.52
C GLU A 68 10.94 4.63 8.46
N ALA A 69 10.27 4.84 7.33
CA ALA A 69 9.22 5.86 7.21
C ALA A 69 8.08 5.62 8.24
N ARG A 70 7.72 4.36 8.50
CA ARG A 70 6.70 4.00 9.50
C ARG A 70 7.15 4.31 10.92
N ARG A 71 8.44 4.08 11.21
CA ARG A 71 9.05 4.44 12.49
C ARG A 71 8.96 5.94 12.71
N ILE A 72 9.35 6.74 11.72
CA ILE A 72 9.28 8.21 11.77
C ILE A 72 7.84 8.71 12.00
N LEU A 73 6.84 8.16 11.29
CA LEU A 73 5.43 8.53 11.53
C LEU A 73 4.97 8.18 12.95
N THR A 74 5.49 7.09 13.53
CA THR A 74 5.20 6.70 14.92
C THR A 74 5.79 7.73 15.89
N ASP A 75 7.04 8.12 15.69
CA ASP A 75 7.71 9.16 16.50
C ASP A 75 6.97 10.51 16.41
N ILE A 76 6.52 10.90 15.20
CA ILE A 76 5.70 12.10 15.00
C ILE A 76 4.38 12.00 15.77
N SER A 77 3.73 10.83 15.79
CA SER A 77 2.49 10.62 16.56
C SER A 77 2.68 10.91 18.04
N GLU A 78 3.77 10.41 18.63
CA GLU A 78 4.08 10.63 20.04
C GLU A 78 4.34 12.11 20.34
N LEU A 79 5.06 12.80 19.45
CA LEU A 79 5.31 14.25 19.57
C LEU A 79 4.03 15.07 19.45
N ILE A 80 3.14 14.74 18.51
CA ILE A 80 1.83 15.41 18.38
C ILE A 80 1.03 15.26 19.68
N ASP A 81 1.02 14.07 20.28
CA ASP A 81 0.33 13.84 21.56
C ASP A 81 0.94 14.66 22.71
N LYS A 82 2.27 14.81 22.75
CA LYS A 82 2.95 15.70 23.72
C LYS A 82 2.57 17.16 23.49
N VAL A 83 2.65 17.64 22.25
CA VAL A 83 2.30 19.02 21.87
C VAL A 83 0.85 19.35 22.25
N ILE A 84 -0.09 18.44 21.99
CA ILE A 84 -1.51 18.63 22.36
C ILE A 84 -1.68 18.74 23.88
N LYS A 85 -0.97 17.92 24.67
CA LYS A 85 -1.02 17.97 26.15
C LYS A 85 -0.43 19.26 26.69
N LEU A 86 0.74 19.66 26.18
CA LEU A 86 1.43 20.89 26.60
C LEU A 86 0.63 22.14 26.21
N ARG A 87 -0.05 22.12 25.05
CA ARG A 87 -0.91 23.23 24.59
C ARG A 87 -1.99 23.61 25.60
N ASN A 88 -2.51 22.63 26.34
CA ASN A 88 -3.59 22.86 27.31
C ASN A 88 -3.08 23.47 28.64
N HIS A 89 -1.76 23.52 28.86
CA HIS A 89 -1.13 23.98 30.10
C HIS A 89 0.11 24.89 29.83
N LEU A 90 -0.01 25.89 28.96
CA LEU A 90 1.11 26.80 28.67
C LEU A 90 1.46 27.68 29.89
N THR A 91 2.64 27.43 30.46
CA THR A 91 3.40 28.35 31.33
C THR A 91 4.70 28.77 30.63
N GLN A 92 5.44 29.74 31.18
CA GLN A 92 6.67 30.27 30.57
C GLN A 92 7.75 29.19 30.37
N ASP A 93 7.89 28.25 31.32
CA ASP A 93 8.85 27.13 31.22
C ASP A 93 8.39 26.06 30.21
N VAL A 94 7.07 25.83 30.10
CA VAL A 94 6.46 24.88 29.14
C VAL A 94 6.54 25.39 27.69
N HIS A 95 6.69 26.72 27.48
CA HIS A 95 6.81 27.29 26.14
C HIS A 95 8.09 26.81 25.42
N ALA A 96 9.20 26.66 26.14
CA ALA A 96 10.45 26.17 25.55
C ALA A 96 10.33 24.70 25.11
N GLU A 97 9.70 23.86 25.94
CA GLU A 97 9.45 22.44 25.63
C GLU A 97 8.45 22.29 24.47
N TYR A 98 7.39 23.10 24.43
CA TYR A 98 6.45 23.13 23.31
C TYR A 98 7.15 23.46 21.99
N GLN A 99 7.98 24.50 21.99
CA GLN A 99 8.72 24.93 20.81
C GLN A 99 9.69 23.85 20.32
N ALA A 100 10.44 23.21 21.22
CA ALA A 100 11.36 22.13 20.89
C ALA A 100 10.65 20.92 20.25
N ASN A 101 9.47 20.53 20.77
CA ASN A 101 8.68 19.45 20.17
C ASN A 101 8.16 19.81 18.77
N CYS A 102 7.74 21.06 18.55
CA CYS A 102 7.33 21.53 17.22
C CYS A 102 8.50 21.48 16.22
N GLU A 103 9.70 21.89 16.62
CA GLU A 103 10.90 21.82 15.78
C GLU A 103 11.28 20.38 15.43
N GLU A 104 11.19 19.45 16.39
CA GLU A 104 11.47 18.04 16.12
C GLU A 104 10.42 17.42 15.16
N ILE A 105 9.14 17.80 15.28
CA ILE A 105 8.09 17.40 14.31
C ILE A 105 8.46 17.86 12.89
N VAL A 106 8.94 19.09 12.73
CA VAL A 106 9.35 19.63 11.42
C VAL A 106 10.52 18.82 10.87
N LYS A 107 11.53 18.53 11.70
CA LYS A 107 12.69 17.74 11.31
C LYS A 107 12.31 16.33 10.86
N LEU A 108 11.53 15.61 11.67
CA LEU A 108 11.05 14.26 11.34
C LEU A 108 10.15 14.26 10.10
N THR A 109 9.32 15.29 9.93
CA THR A 109 8.51 15.44 8.72
C THR A 109 9.38 15.58 7.47
N ASN A 110 10.45 16.38 7.54
CA ASN A 110 11.39 16.52 6.43
C ASN A 110 12.07 15.17 6.13
N GLU A 111 12.54 14.45 7.15
CA GLU A 111 13.13 13.11 6.96
C GLU A 111 12.13 12.14 6.31
N TYR A 112 10.87 12.15 6.74
CA TYR A 112 9.80 11.36 6.14
C TYR A 112 9.60 11.67 4.64
N TYR A 113 9.50 12.95 4.27
CA TYR A 113 9.30 13.34 2.86
C TYR A 113 10.53 13.08 1.98
N HIS A 114 11.73 12.96 2.55
CA HIS A 114 12.91 12.48 1.81
C HIS A 114 12.82 10.99 1.50
N LEU A 115 12.22 10.19 2.40
CA LEU A 115 12.02 8.75 2.17
C LEU A 115 10.85 8.48 1.23
N ILE A 116 9.74 9.22 1.39
CA ILE A 116 8.49 9.05 0.65
C ILE A 116 8.19 10.33 -0.15
N PRO A 117 8.60 10.40 -1.43
CA PRO A 117 8.37 11.58 -2.26
C PRO A 117 6.91 11.62 -2.75
N ILE A 118 6.13 12.57 -2.23
CA ILE A 118 4.72 12.76 -2.56
C ILE A 118 4.57 13.94 -3.54
N TYR A 119 3.67 13.85 -4.52
CA TYR A 119 3.33 14.93 -5.44
C TYR A 119 2.55 16.06 -4.76
N GLY A 120 2.48 17.23 -5.40
CA GLY A 120 1.60 18.35 -4.99
C GLY A 120 2.30 19.52 -4.29
N PHE A 121 3.59 19.39 -3.97
CA PHE A 121 4.38 20.45 -3.33
C PHE A 121 5.39 21.15 -4.27
N GLU A 122 5.30 20.93 -5.59
CA GLU A 122 6.26 21.51 -6.56
C GLU A 122 6.29 23.05 -6.52
N ASN A 123 5.15 23.67 -6.18
CA ASN A 123 4.99 25.12 -6.09
C ASN A 123 4.54 25.59 -4.69
N GLU A 124 4.48 24.69 -3.71
CA GLU A 124 3.96 24.98 -2.37
C GLU A 124 4.99 24.64 -1.29
N THR A 125 4.92 25.35 -0.16
CA THR A 125 5.74 25.02 1.00
C THR A 125 5.25 23.71 1.61
N ILE A 126 6.14 22.73 1.72
CA ILE A 126 5.88 21.46 2.41
C ILE A 126 5.42 21.76 3.84
N GLN A 127 4.25 21.23 4.20
CA GLN A 127 3.67 21.46 5.52
C GLN A 127 4.12 20.39 6.53
N PRO A 128 4.43 20.77 7.77
CA PRO A 128 4.74 19.81 8.83
C PRO A 128 3.54 18.91 9.15
N ILE A 129 3.78 17.61 9.35
CA ILE A 129 2.75 16.66 9.80
C ILE A 129 2.49 16.91 11.28
N SER A 130 1.61 17.88 11.56
CA SER A 130 1.35 18.39 12.91
C SER A 130 -0.03 18.03 13.45
N GLU A 131 -0.93 17.59 12.56
CA GLU A 131 -2.30 17.20 12.92
C GLU A 131 -2.51 15.69 12.82
N LYS A 132 -3.34 15.15 13.74
CA LYS A 132 -3.72 13.73 13.72
C LYS A 132 -4.41 13.31 12.42
N LYS A 133 -5.12 14.23 11.75
CA LYS A 133 -5.77 13.95 10.45
C LYS A 133 -4.73 13.69 9.37
N MET A 134 -3.77 14.61 9.19
CA MET A 134 -2.67 14.44 8.23
C MET A 134 -1.82 13.20 8.54
N LEU A 135 -1.52 12.96 9.81
CA LEU A 135 -0.80 11.76 10.23
C LEU A 135 -1.51 10.48 9.80
N ARG A 136 -2.84 10.40 9.98
CA ARG A 136 -3.65 9.25 9.55
C ARG A 136 -3.62 9.08 8.03
N GLU A 137 -3.71 10.17 7.27
CA GLU A 137 -3.63 10.14 5.81
C GLU A 137 -2.27 9.59 5.34
N HIS A 138 -1.16 10.07 5.89
CA HIS A 138 0.18 9.56 5.60
C HIS A 138 0.39 8.12 6.07
N THR A 139 -0.18 7.73 7.21
CA THR A 139 -0.12 6.35 7.72
C THR A 139 -0.86 5.40 6.78
N LYS A 140 -2.04 5.79 6.29
CA LYS A 140 -2.80 5.02 5.30
C LYS A 140 -2.06 4.91 3.97
N LEU A 141 -1.47 6.02 3.50
CA LEU A 141 -0.64 6.03 2.30
C LEU A 141 0.52 5.04 2.43
N LEU A 142 1.23 5.06 3.57
CA LEU A 142 2.35 4.16 3.81
C LEU A 142 1.92 2.69 3.91
N ALA A 143 0.75 2.42 4.50
CA ALA A 143 0.18 1.07 4.52
C ALA A 143 -0.07 0.54 3.10
N ASN A 144 -0.75 1.32 2.26
CA ASN A 144 -0.99 0.96 0.87
C ASN A 144 0.33 0.72 0.11
N LEU A 145 1.35 1.55 0.37
CA LEU A 145 2.68 1.38 -0.21
C LEU A 145 3.35 0.07 0.18
N MET A 146 3.23 -0.34 1.44
CA MET A 146 3.76 -1.62 1.91
C MET A 146 3.06 -2.80 1.24
N ASP A 147 1.73 -2.72 1.06
CA ASP A 147 0.97 -3.76 0.37
C ASP A 147 1.36 -3.87 -1.11
N LEU A 148 1.49 -2.72 -1.80
CA LEU A 148 1.96 -2.67 -3.19
C LEU A 148 3.40 -3.18 -3.33
N GLN A 149 4.27 -2.93 -2.35
CA GLN A 149 5.63 -3.44 -2.32
C GLN A 149 5.66 -4.97 -2.23
N VAL A 150 4.80 -5.56 -1.40
CA VAL A 150 4.66 -7.01 -1.29
C VAL A 150 4.12 -7.60 -2.60
N ALA A 151 3.06 -7.01 -3.16
CA ALA A 151 2.49 -7.43 -4.44
C ALA A 151 3.55 -7.40 -5.55
N SER A 152 4.32 -6.32 -5.64
CA SER A 152 5.38 -6.17 -6.63
C SER A 152 6.47 -7.24 -6.49
N ASN A 153 6.90 -7.55 -5.26
CA ASN A 153 7.86 -8.62 -5.01
C ASN A 153 7.34 -9.99 -5.46
N ILE A 154 6.06 -10.29 -5.24
CA ILE A 154 5.44 -11.54 -5.68
C ILE A 154 5.45 -11.62 -7.21
N LEU A 155 5.04 -10.54 -7.90
CA LEU A 155 5.04 -10.49 -9.36
C LEU A 155 6.43 -10.61 -9.97
N LEU A 156 7.43 -9.96 -9.36
CA LEU A 156 8.84 -10.09 -9.78
C LEU A 156 9.35 -11.52 -9.60
N GLY A 157 8.98 -12.19 -8.50
CA GLY A 157 9.29 -13.60 -8.28
C GLY A 157 8.63 -14.52 -9.31
N ALA A 158 7.37 -14.23 -9.68
CA ALA A 158 6.63 -14.96 -10.70
C ALA A 158 7.29 -14.83 -12.08
N ASN A 159 7.65 -13.61 -12.46
CA ASN A 159 8.34 -13.32 -13.72
C ASN A 159 9.72 -14.01 -13.77
N LEU A 160 10.49 -13.97 -12.67
CA LEU A 160 11.81 -14.62 -12.61
C LEU A 160 11.72 -16.14 -12.83
N ARG A 161 10.64 -16.78 -12.36
CA ARG A 161 10.45 -18.24 -12.44
C ARG A 161 9.51 -18.68 -13.56
N GLN A 162 9.15 -17.78 -14.48
CA GLN A 162 8.19 -18.04 -15.55
C GLN A 162 8.55 -19.23 -16.46
N ALA A 163 9.84 -19.60 -16.53
CA ALA A 163 10.33 -20.75 -17.29
C ALA A 163 10.13 -22.10 -16.56
N GLU A 164 9.99 -22.09 -15.24
CA GLU A 164 9.85 -23.28 -14.41
C GLU A 164 8.40 -23.54 -13.99
N ILE A 165 7.65 -22.47 -13.71
CA ILE A 165 6.29 -22.51 -13.17
C ILE A 165 5.43 -21.46 -13.87
N ASN A 166 4.15 -21.77 -14.06
CA ASN A 166 3.20 -20.77 -14.54
C ASN A 166 3.13 -19.61 -13.52
N PRO A 167 3.20 -18.33 -13.97
CA PRO A 167 3.15 -17.18 -13.07
C PRO A 167 1.93 -17.13 -12.16
N LEU A 168 0.75 -17.56 -12.63
CA LEU A 168 -0.46 -17.61 -11.80
C LEU A 168 -0.34 -18.64 -10.68
N ASP A 169 0.22 -19.81 -10.98
CA ASP A 169 0.50 -20.84 -9.96
C ASP A 169 1.49 -20.32 -8.90
N TYR A 170 2.51 -19.57 -9.32
CA TYR A 170 3.48 -18.95 -8.41
C TYR A 170 2.83 -17.89 -7.52
N ILE A 171 2.02 -17.00 -8.11
CA ILE A 171 1.32 -15.93 -7.39
C ILE A 171 0.37 -16.55 -6.37
N TYR A 172 -0.46 -17.50 -6.79
CA TYR A 172 -1.37 -18.22 -5.90
C TYR A 172 -0.61 -18.92 -4.75
N GLY A 173 0.49 -19.61 -5.07
CA GLY A 173 1.34 -20.25 -4.07
C GLY A 173 1.98 -19.27 -3.08
N SER A 174 2.22 -18.02 -3.49
CA SER A 174 2.81 -16.97 -2.65
C SER A 174 1.82 -16.33 -1.67
N LEU A 175 0.51 -16.51 -1.88
CA LEU A 175 -0.53 -16.00 -0.97
C LEU A 175 -0.62 -16.80 0.34
N ASP A 176 -0.06 -18.01 0.36
CA ASP A 176 -0.16 -18.98 1.45
C ASP A 176 -1.58 -19.18 2.00
N CYS A 177 -2.56 -19.04 1.12
CA CYS A 177 -3.98 -19.14 1.40
C CYS A 177 -4.61 -20.14 0.43
N ARG A 178 -5.47 -21.02 0.94
CA ARG A 178 -6.27 -21.90 0.11
C ARG A 178 -7.59 -21.23 -0.20
N ILE A 179 -7.82 -20.99 -1.49
CA ILE A 179 -9.05 -20.37 -2.02
C ILE A 179 -9.91 -21.49 -2.60
N GLN A 180 -11.15 -21.60 -2.15
CA GLN A 180 -12.10 -22.59 -2.64
C GLN A 180 -13.39 -21.89 -3.12
N PRO A 181 -13.76 -22.01 -4.41
CA PRO A 181 -15.05 -21.53 -4.89
C PRO A 181 -16.18 -22.25 -4.14
N MET A 182 -17.18 -21.48 -3.70
CA MET A 182 -18.39 -22.01 -3.06
C MET A 182 -19.51 -22.17 -4.08
N LEU A 183 -20.37 -23.17 -3.89
CA LEU A 183 -21.54 -23.35 -4.76
C LEU A 183 -22.66 -22.42 -4.28
N GLU A 184 -23.44 -21.89 -5.21
CA GLU A 184 -24.58 -21.04 -4.89
C GLU A 184 -25.62 -21.78 -4.03
N GLU A 185 -25.78 -23.09 -4.24
CA GLU A 185 -26.74 -23.93 -3.52
C GLU A 185 -26.34 -24.21 -2.06
N ASP A 186 -25.08 -23.92 -1.67
CA ASP A 186 -24.63 -24.20 -0.31
C ASP A 186 -25.35 -23.28 0.70
N PRO A 187 -25.81 -23.81 1.85
CA PRO A 187 -26.53 -23.01 2.85
C PRO A 187 -25.73 -21.80 3.36
N GLU A 188 -24.41 -21.94 3.47
CA GLU A 188 -23.51 -20.86 3.86
C GLU A 188 -23.45 -19.75 2.80
N THR A 189 -23.39 -20.12 1.52
CA THR A 189 -23.42 -19.18 0.40
C THR A 189 -24.74 -18.41 0.36
N GLN A 190 -25.87 -19.09 0.53
CA GLN A 190 -27.20 -18.46 0.58
C GLN A 190 -27.33 -17.47 1.74
N LEU A 191 -26.73 -17.77 2.89
CA LEU A 191 -26.71 -16.86 4.02
C LEU A 191 -25.88 -15.59 3.71
N ILE A 192 -24.73 -15.75 3.06
CA ILE A 192 -23.89 -14.63 2.61
C ILE A 192 -24.66 -13.75 1.61
N LEU A 193 -25.29 -14.35 0.59
CA LEU A 193 -26.08 -13.63 -0.40
C LEU A 193 -27.25 -12.87 0.22
N THR A 194 -27.96 -13.50 1.17
CA THR A 194 -29.04 -12.85 1.91
C THR A 194 -28.55 -11.64 2.71
N ASN A 195 -27.39 -11.77 3.36
CA ASN A 195 -26.78 -10.67 4.11
C ASN A 195 -26.33 -9.52 3.20
N ILE A 196 -25.76 -9.81 2.03
CA ILE A 196 -25.41 -8.80 1.02
C ILE A 196 -26.67 -8.05 0.59
N HIS A 197 -27.76 -8.76 0.28
CA HIS A 197 -29.02 -8.14 -0.14
C HIS A 197 -29.67 -7.33 0.99
N ALA A 198 -29.64 -7.81 2.23
CA ALA A 198 -30.27 -7.15 3.37
C ALA A 198 -29.52 -5.88 3.82
N SER A 199 -28.21 -5.83 3.64
CA SER A 199 -27.35 -4.70 4.02
C SER A 199 -27.14 -3.68 2.89
N GLY A 200 -27.49 -4.03 1.65
CA GLY A 200 -27.40 -3.15 0.50
C GLY A 200 -28.41 -2.00 0.58
N ASN A 201 -28.00 -0.84 1.08
CA ASN A 201 -28.82 0.37 1.09
C ASN A 201 -29.11 0.86 -0.35
N HIS A 202 -30.19 0.39 -0.98
CA HIS A 202 -30.66 0.79 -2.32
C HIS A 202 -29.65 0.61 -3.48
N VAL A 203 -28.57 -0.14 -3.28
CA VAL A 203 -27.59 -0.49 -4.31
C VAL A 203 -27.74 -1.98 -4.61
N PHE A 204 -28.03 -2.30 -5.88
CA PHE A 204 -28.05 -3.69 -6.35
C PHE A 204 -26.62 -4.17 -6.59
N PHE A 205 -26.18 -5.15 -5.80
CA PHE A 205 -24.91 -5.84 -6.02
C PHE A 205 -25.16 -7.14 -6.77
N ASN A 206 -24.45 -7.35 -7.89
CA ASN A 206 -24.46 -8.62 -8.60
C ASN A 206 -23.23 -9.43 -8.18
N CYS A 207 -23.44 -10.41 -7.29
CA CYS A 207 -22.38 -11.27 -6.79
C CYS A 207 -22.08 -12.36 -7.84
N HIS A 208 -20.89 -12.31 -8.46
CA HIS A 208 -20.51 -13.27 -9.50
C HIS A 208 -19.94 -14.56 -8.91
N PHE A 209 -19.07 -14.45 -7.89
CA PHE A 209 -18.43 -15.60 -7.24
C PHE A 209 -18.26 -15.35 -5.75
N ILE A 210 -18.36 -16.43 -4.96
CA ILE A 210 -18.05 -16.46 -3.54
C ILE A 210 -16.95 -17.49 -3.31
N TYR A 211 -15.92 -17.09 -2.56
CA TYR A 211 -14.77 -17.93 -2.27
C TYR A 211 -14.60 -18.08 -0.76
N LEU A 212 -14.37 -19.32 -0.32
CA LEU A 212 -13.91 -19.63 1.03
C LEU A 212 -12.39 -19.50 1.09
N LEU A 213 -11.89 -18.71 2.05
CA LEU A 213 -10.47 -18.50 2.29
C LEU A 213 -10.03 -19.27 3.54
N MET A 214 -9.02 -20.11 3.40
CA MET A 214 -8.39 -20.85 4.51
C MET A 214 -6.92 -20.48 4.57
N THR A 215 -6.54 -19.68 5.58
CA THR A 215 -5.14 -19.34 5.86
C THR A 215 -4.46 -20.49 6.60
N LYS A 216 -3.21 -20.80 6.26
CA LYS A 216 -2.43 -21.76 7.05
C LYS A 216 -2.08 -21.13 8.40
N GLU A 217 -2.26 -21.90 9.48
CA GLU A 217 -1.83 -21.54 10.84
C GLU A 217 -0.30 -21.64 11.00
#